data_AF-A0A5R8N0H1-F1
#
_entry.id   AF-A0A5R8N0H1-F1
#
_cell.length_a   1.000
_cell.length_b   1.000
_cell.length_c   1.000
_cell.angle_alpha   90.00
_cell.angle_beta   90.00
_cell.angle_gamma   90.00
#
_symmetry.space_group_name_H-M   'P 1'
#
loop_
_entity.id
_entity.type
_entity.pdbx_description
1 polymer ?
#
loop_
_entity_poly.entity_id
_entity_poly.type
_entity_poly.pdbx_seq_one_letter_code
_entity_poly.pdbx_strand_id
1 'polypeptide(L)'
;MVAWGNAWLAGHVGLDEAADHVEATGGPVVAGDVPLRKYLANLRVDGLRELRLALPAPGDPLGLSGPPSFNSAAVDIGQAAIAVTGDQNIGLLPLPDQRGSSYVGVRLEVHDSGPVRHDLPSLAEAERDLSDAMRSATEALTSVDGPVGDRPGRLGQRGGELAPGYPARAHRVSTLATRLATVLRLADDRGLTAGQVAARGEALRELDRAVRRALVAAHHAIFEPVRNQ
;
A
#
# COMPACT_ATOMS: atom_id res chain seq x y z
N MET A 1 5.80 -0.27 -6.83
CA MET A 1 5.25 -0.33 -8.19
C MET A 1 4.29 0.81 -8.49
N VAL A 2 3.13 0.91 -7.80
CA VAL A 2 2.09 1.91 -8.10
C VAL A 2 2.64 3.35 -8.18
N ALA A 3 3.39 3.82 -7.17
CA ALA A 3 3.87 5.19 -7.13
C ALA A 3 4.75 5.55 -8.34
N TRP A 4 5.72 4.69 -8.63
CA TRP A 4 6.69 4.84 -9.72
C TRP A 4 6.07 4.64 -11.10
N GLY A 5 5.15 3.69 -11.25
CA GLY A 5 4.39 3.51 -12.48
C GLY A 5 3.52 4.73 -12.81
N ASN A 6 2.87 5.33 -11.81
CA ASN A 6 2.11 6.58 -12.01
C ASN A 6 2.99 7.78 -12.33
N ALA A 7 4.16 7.91 -11.70
CA ALA A 7 5.12 8.97 -12.04
C ALA A 7 5.61 8.84 -13.49
N TRP A 8 5.82 7.61 -13.97
CA TRP A 8 6.10 7.35 -15.37
C TRP A 8 4.91 7.74 -16.28
N LEU A 9 3.68 7.35 -15.93
CA LEU A 9 2.48 7.70 -16.70
C LEU A 9 2.25 9.22 -16.78
N ALA A 10 2.64 9.95 -15.73
CA ALA A 10 2.61 11.40 -15.65
C ALA A 10 3.84 12.10 -16.27
N GLY A 11 4.85 11.33 -16.72
CA GLY A 11 6.04 11.85 -17.40
C GLY A 11 7.12 12.43 -16.49
N HIS A 12 7.09 12.15 -15.19
CA HIS A 12 8.11 12.61 -14.24
C HIS A 12 9.38 11.75 -14.22
N VAL A 13 9.28 10.48 -14.63
CA VAL A 13 10.39 9.53 -14.69
C VAL A 13 10.28 8.67 -15.95
N GLY A 14 11.40 8.09 -16.39
CA GLY A 14 11.41 7.11 -17.49
C GLY A 14 10.87 5.73 -17.06
N LEU A 15 10.46 4.91 -18.03
CA LEU A 15 10.02 3.53 -17.75
C LEU A 15 11.16 2.68 -17.16
N ASP A 16 12.39 2.85 -17.65
CA ASP A 16 13.55 2.13 -17.13
C ASP A 16 13.80 2.46 -15.67
N GLU A 17 13.83 3.76 -15.33
CA GLU A 17 14.01 4.24 -13.97
C GLU A 17 12.91 3.74 -13.03
N ALA A 18 11.64 3.77 -13.47
CA ALA A 18 10.53 3.26 -12.69
C ALA A 18 10.63 1.74 -12.43
N ALA A 19 11.00 0.95 -13.44
CA ALA A 19 11.17 -0.50 -13.29
C ALA A 19 12.37 -0.83 -12.39
N ASP A 20 13.50 -0.15 -12.61
CA ASP A 20 14.75 -0.36 -11.85
C ASP A 20 14.55 -0.07 -10.37
N HIS A 21 13.83 1.01 -10.02
CA HIS A 21 13.54 1.31 -8.61
C HIS A 21 12.66 0.24 -7.95
N VAL A 22 11.65 -0.27 -8.67
CA VAL A 22 10.78 -1.34 -8.17
C VAL A 22 11.60 -2.60 -7.91
N GLU A 23 12.47 -2.98 -8.84
CA GLU A 23 13.31 -4.17 -8.72
C GLU A 23 14.43 -4.02 -7.68
N ALA A 24 15.01 -2.82 -7.53
CA ALA A 24 15.99 -2.54 -6.48
C ALA A 24 15.40 -2.66 -5.07
N THR A 25 14.10 -2.44 -4.93
CA THR A 25 13.38 -2.54 -3.64
C THR A 25 12.91 -3.97 -3.35
N GLY A 26 12.32 -4.65 -4.34
CA GLY A 26 11.64 -5.93 -4.16
C GLY A 26 12.34 -7.15 -4.75
N GLY A 27 13.46 -6.97 -5.44
CA GLY A 27 14.05 -8.00 -6.31
C GLY A 27 13.41 -8.02 -7.70
N PRO A 28 13.88 -8.90 -8.61
CA PRO A 28 13.35 -8.98 -9.98
C PRO A 28 11.84 -9.22 -10.00
N VAL A 29 11.12 -8.55 -10.90
CA VAL A 29 9.66 -8.63 -10.97
C VAL A 29 9.18 -9.14 -12.33
N VAL A 30 8.28 -10.12 -12.32
CA VAL A 30 7.63 -10.67 -13.52
C VAL A 30 6.12 -10.67 -13.37
N ALA A 31 5.38 -10.44 -14.45
CA ALA A 31 3.94 -10.68 -14.53
C ALA A 31 3.70 -11.88 -15.44
N GLY A 32 3.28 -13.01 -14.86
CA GLY A 32 3.46 -14.31 -15.52
C GLY A 32 4.94 -14.56 -15.84
N ASP A 33 5.27 -14.75 -17.13
CA ASP A 33 6.65 -14.90 -17.61
C ASP A 33 7.23 -13.62 -18.25
N VAL A 34 6.52 -12.50 -18.14
CA VAL A 34 6.91 -11.23 -18.77
C VAL A 34 7.63 -10.35 -17.75
N PRO A 35 8.85 -9.86 -18.03
CA PRO A 35 9.53 -8.90 -17.16
C PRO A 35 8.70 -7.63 -16.96
N LEU A 36 8.72 -7.07 -15.74
CA LEU A 36 7.89 -5.93 -15.34
C LEU A 36 7.95 -4.78 -16.34
N ARG A 37 9.15 -4.39 -16.79
CA ARG A 37 9.35 -3.30 -17.75
C ARG A 37 8.55 -3.51 -19.05
N LYS A 38 8.66 -4.71 -19.63
CA LYS A 38 7.94 -5.08 -20.86
C LYS A 38 6.43 -5.14 -20.61
N TYR A 39 6.03 -5.68 -19.46
CA TYR A 39 4.62 -5.77 -19.10
C TYR A 39 3.96 -4.38 -18.97
N LEU A 40 4.60 -3.45 -18.26
CA LEU A 40 4.13 -2.07 -18.13
C LEU A 40 4.06 -1.35 -19.49
N ALA A 41 5.07 -1.53 -20.36
CA ALA A 41 5.05 -0.97 -21.71
C ALA A 41 3.84 -1.47 -22.53
N ASN A 42 3.55 -2.77 -22.47
CA ASN A 42 2.39 -3.36 -23.13
C ASN A 42 1.09 -2.78 -22.57
N LEU A 43 0.94 -2.71 -21.25
CA LEU A 43 -0.24 -2.10 -20.63
C LEU A 43 -0.46 -0.65 -21.10
N ARG A 44 0.61 0.12 -21.30
CA ARG A 44 0.50 1.49 -21.83
C ARG A 44 0.00 1.54 -23.27
N VAL A 45 0.41 0.59 -24.12
CA VAL A 45 -0.14 0.41 -25.47
C VAL A 45 -1.63 0.06 -25.40
N ASP A 46 -2.01 -0.78 -24.43
CA ASP A 46 -3.39 -1.19 -24.17
C ASP A 46 -4.22 -0.11 -23.42
N GLY A 47 -3.69 1.11 -23.31
CA GLY A 47 -4.42 2.26 -22.79
C GLY A 47 -4.41 2.42 -21.27
N LEU A 48 -3.38 1.90 -20.57
CA LEU A 48 -3.16 2.17 -19.14
C LEU A 48 -3.16 3.67 -18.84
N ARG A 49 -4.06 4.09 -17.94
CA ARG A 49 -4.25 5.49 -17.53
C ARG A 49 -3.69 5.76 -16.14
N GLU A 50 -3.87 4.82 -15.23
CA GLU A 50 -3.44 4.93 -13.83
C GLU A 50 -3.22 3.54 -13.24
N LEU A 51 -2.38 3.49 -12.21
CA LEU A 51 -2.25 2.36 -11.30
C LEU A 51 -2.81 2.80 -9.94
N ARG A 52 -3.66 1.97 -9.34
CA ARG A 52 -4.21 2.21 -8.01
C ARG A 52 -3.67 1.20 -7.01
N LEU A 53 -3.35 1.66 -5.82
CA LEU A 53 -2.97 0.79 -4.71
C LEU A 53 -4.22 0.35 -3.96
N ALA A 54 -4.34 -0.94 -3.68
CA ALA A 54 -5.30 -1.50 -2.76
C ALA A 54 -4.54 -2.17 -1.60
N LEU A 55 -4.98 -1.88 -0.37
CA LEU A 55 -4.45 -2.47 0.85
C LEU A 55 -5.63 -3.06 1.64
N PRO A 56 -6.20 -4.18 1.18
CA PRO A 56 -7.34 -4.80 1.83
C PRO A 56 -6.95 -5.51 3.12
N ALA A 57 -7.91 -5.65 4.02
CA ALA A 57 -7.84 -6.51 5.20
C ALA A 57 -9.19 -7.21 5.41
N PRO A 58 -9.26 -8.30 6.20
CA PRO A 58 -10.54 -8.91 6.56
C PRO A 58 -11.52 -7.88 7.15
N GLY A 59 -12.69 -7.72 6.54
CA GLY A 59 -13.70 -6.73 6.93
C GLY A 59 -13.45 -5.29 6.45
N ASP A 60 -12.37 -5.04 5.71
CA ASP A 60 -12.06 -3.73 5.11
C ASP A 60 -11.40 -3.89 3.72
N PRO A 61 -12.18 -4.16 2.66
CA PRO A 61 -11.68 -4.40 1.30
C PRO A 61 -11.26 -3.10 0.58
N LEU A 62 -10.43 -2.29 1.24
CA LEU A 62 -10.03 -0.96 0.77
C LEU A 62 -9.36 -1.00 -0.61
N GLY A 63 -9.97 -0.28 -1.56
CA GLY A 63 -9.48 -0.16 -2.93
C GLY A 63 -9.88 -1.31 -3.86
N LEU A 64 -10.59 -2.33 -3.36
CA LEU A 64 -11.08 -3.44 -4.16
C LEU A 64 -12.50 -3.17 -4.68
N SER A 65 -12.74 -3.54 -5.93
CA SER A 65 -14.05 -3.42 -6.60
C SER A 65 -14.33 -4.56 -7.59
N GLY A 66 -13.47 -5.57 -7.59
CA GLY A 66 -13.49 -6.64 -8.58
C GLY A 66 -14.30 -7.87 -8.16
N PRO A 67 -14.21 -8.93 -8.97
CA PRO A 67 -14.88 -10.19 -8.71
C PRO A 67 -14.51 -10.78 -7.34
N PRO A 68 -15.39 -11.59 -6.72
CA PRO A 68 -15.11 -12.21 -5.42
C PRO A 68 -13.78 -12.98 -5.37
N SER A 69 -13.40 -13.67 -6.45
CA SER A 69 -12.14 -14.42 -6.52
C SER A 69 -10.91 -13.51 -6.40
N PHE A 70 -10.89 -12.38 -7.11
CA PHE A 70 -9.82 -11.39 -7.00
C PHE A 70 -9.81 -10.76 -5.61
N ASN A 71 -10.98 -10.40 -5.07
CA ASN A 71 -11.04 -9.74 -3.76
C ASN A 71 -10.57 -10.66 -2.64
N SER A 72 -10.96 -11.93 -2.65
CA SER A 72 -10.50 -12.92 -1.68
C SER A 72 -8.98 -13.10 -1.74
N ALA A 73 -8.42 -13.31 -2.93
CA ALA A 73 -6.97 -13.45 -3.10
C ALA A 73 -6.21 -12.18 -2.68
N ALA A 74 -6.74 -10.99 -2.99
CA ALA A 74 -6.16 -9.73 -2.57
C ALA A 74 -6.19 -9.55 -1.04
N VAL A 75 -7.27 -9.96 -0.37
CA VAL A 75 -7.39 -9.94 1.10
C VAL A 75 -6.39 -10.90 1.74
N ASP A 76 -6.22 -12.10 1.19
CA ASP A 76 -5.27 -13.10 1.70
C ASP A 76 -3.82 -12.61 1.60
N ILE A 77 -3.48 -11.89 0.52
CA ILE A 77 -2.15 -11.28 0.31
C ILE A 77 -1.99 -9.97 1.10
N GLY A 78 -3.09 -9.26 1.37
CA GLY A 78 -3.13 -7.96 2.05
C GLY A 78 -2.74 -6.76 1.19
N GLN A 79 -2.47 -6.97 -0.10
CA GLN A 79 -2.12 -5.90 -1.04
C GLN A 79 -2.43 -6.30 -2.49
N ALA A 80 -2.81 -5.31 -3.30
CA ALA A 80 -2.97 -5.45 -4.73
C ALA A 80 -2.66 -4.12 -5.44
N ALA A 81 -2.26 -4.19 -6.71
CA ALA A 81 -2.27 -3.04 -7.60
C ALA A 81 -3.35 -3.23 -8.66
N ILE A 82 -4.07 -2.18 -9.01
CA ILE A 82 -5.12 -2.20 -10.04
C ILE A 82 -4.65 -1.32 -11.18
N ALA A 83 -4.34 -1.93 -12.32
CA ALA A 83 -4.06 -1.28 -13.58
C ALA A 83 -5.36 -0.90 -14.27
N VAL A 84 -5.60 0.40 -14.37
CA VAL A 84 -6.82 0.94 -14.94
C VAL A 84 -6.60 1.23 -16.42
N THR A 85 -7.25 0.46 -17.27
CA THR A 85 -7.17 0.62 -18.73
C THR A 85 -8.47 1.21 -19.30
N GLY A 86 -8.57 1.30 -20.63
CA GLY A 86 -9.77 1.81 -21.30
C GLY A 86 -11.00 0.90 -21.13
N ASP A 87 -10.81 -0.41 -21.26
CA ASP A 87 -11.91 -1.37 -21.42
C ASP A 87 -12.16 -2.19 -20.14
N GLN A 88 -11.10 -2.56 -19.42
CA GLN A 88 -11.19 -3.37 -18.19
C GLN A 88 -10.06 -3.03 -17.20
N ASN A 89 -10.32 -3.15 -15.90
CA ASN A 89 -9.25 -2.99 -14.91
C ASN A 89 -8.59 -4.35 -14.65
N ILE A 90 -7.26 -4.35 -14.59
CA ILE A 90 -6.46 -5.53 -14.36
C ILE A 90 -5.93 -5.48 -12.93
N GLY A 91 -6.22 -6.51 -12.14
CA GLY A 91 -5.66 -6.72 -10.80
C GLY A 91 -4.29 -7.40 -10.88
N LEU A 92 -3.34 -6.90 -10.11
CA LEU A 92 -1.97 -7.41 -10.00
C LEU A 92 -1.69 -7.75 -8.54
N LEU A 93 -1.55 -9.04 -8.27
CA LEU A 93 -1.30 -9.56 -6.93
C LEU A 93 0.18 -9.94 -6.76
N PRO A 94 0.92 -9.32 -5.84
CA PRO A 94 2.33 -9.63 -5.64
C PRO A 94 2.49 -10.90 -4.79
N LEU A 95 3.07 -11.94 -5.40
CA LEU A 95 3.44 -13.18 -4.75
C LEU A 95 4.97 -13.34 -4.74
N PRO A 96 5.55 -13.95 -3.70
CA PRO A 96 6.96 -14.34 -3.72
C PRO A 96 7.26 -15.25 -4.92
N ASP A 97 8.31 -14.93 -5.68
CA ASP A 97 8.88 -15.83 -6.68
C ASP A 97 10.14 -16.47 -6.10
N GLN A 98 10.08 -17.77 -5.84
CA GLN A 98 11.14 -18.56 -5.22
C GLN A 98 11.70 -19.57 -6.22
N ARG A 99 12.62 -19.12 -7.08
CA ARG A 99 13.33 -19.97 -8.05
C ARG A 99 14.60 -20.52 -7.39
N GLY A 100 14.45 -21.57 -6.59
CA GLY A 100 15.55 -22.12 -5.78
C GLY A 100 15.86 -21.30 -4.53
N SER A 101 16.90 -21.70 -3.77
CA SER A 101 17.14 -21.20 -2.40
C SER A 101 17.74 -19.79 -2.31
N SER A 102 18.35 -19.29 -3.38
CA SER A 102 19.04 -17.98 -3.37
C SER A 102 18.32 -16.89 -4.14
N TYR A 103 17.23 -17.22 -4.83
CA TYR A 103 16.47 -16.28 -5.63
C TYR A 103 15.33 -15.67 -4.82
N VAL A 104 15.27 -14.34 -4.78
CA VAL A 104 14.18 -13.58 -4.17
C VAL A 104 13.66 -12.60 -5.21
N GLY A 105 12.51 -12.91 -5.79
CA GLY A 105 11.80 -12.05 -6.73
C GLY A 105 10.32 -11.93 -6.40
N VAL A 106 9.61 -11.19 -7.22
CA VAL A 106 8.15 -11.01 -7.12
C VAL A 106 7.49 -11.45 -8.42
N ARG A 107 6.47 -12.28 -8.31
CA ARG A 107 5.59 -12.64 -9.41
C ARG A 107 4.24 -11.96 -9.21
N LEU A 108 3.82 -11.18 -10.20
CA LEU A 108 2.52 -10.56 -10.25
C LEU A 108 1.54 -11.55 -10.89
N GLU A 109 0.61 -12.07 -10.09
CA GLU A 109 -0.54 -12.81 -10.61
C GLU A 109 -1.55 -11.81 -11.17
N VAL A 110 -2.01 -12.08 -12.39
CA VAL A 110 -2.84 -11.17 -13.16
C VAL A 110 -4.29 -11.66 -13.12
N HIS A 111 -5.19 -10.79 -12.66
CA HIS A 111 -6.62 -11.07 -12.54
C HIS A 111 -7.45 -9.99 -13.24
N ASP A 112 -8.66 -10.34 -13.62
CA ASP A 112 -9.68 -9.34 -13.92
C ASP A 112 -10.14 -8.67 -12.61
N SER A 113 -10.06 -7.34 -12.54
CA SER A 113 -10.50 -6.54 -11.39
C SER A 113 -11.88 -5.91 -11.64
N GLY A 114 -12.56 -6.25 -12.73
CA GLY A 114 -13.86 -5.71 -13.11
C GLY A 114 -13.81 -4.23 -13.56
N PRO A 115 -14.91 -3.69 -14.08
CA PRO A 115 -14.95 -2.33 -14.62
C PRO A 115 -15.13 -1.25 -13.54
N VAL A 116 -15.68 -1.62 -12.38
CA VAL A 116 -16.02 -0.70 -11.31
C VAL A 116 -14.75 -0.18 -10.64
N ARG A 117 -14.81 1.07 -10.17
CA ARG A 117 -13.76 1.68 -9.37
C ARG A 117 -14.34 2.12 -8.04
N HIS A 118 -13.63 1.85 -6.95
CA HIS A 118 -13.99 2.39 -5.65
C HIS A 118 -13.44 3.83 -5.51
N ASP A 119 -14.21 4.69 -4.87
CA ASP A 119 -13.75 6.02 -4.50
C ASP A 119 -12.65 5.91 -3.44
N LEU A 120 -11.56 6.64 -3.66
CA LEU A 120 -10.45 6.69 -2.70
C LEU A 120 -10.62 7.92 -1.82
N PRO A 121 -10.27 7.83 -0.52
CA PRO A 121 -10.27 9.01 0.33
C PRO A 121 -9.28 10.04 -0.23
N SER A 122 -9.61 11.32 -0.12
CA SER A 122 -8.66 12.36 -0.47
C SER A 122 -7.47 12.36 0.48
N LEU A 123 -6.31 12.86 0.03
CA LEU A 123 -5.13 12.97 0.88
C LEU A 123 -5.39 13.77 2.16
N ALA A 124 -6.19 14.84 2.07
CA ALA A 124 -6.53 15.68 3.21
C ALA A 124 -7.45 14.97 4.23
N GLU A 125 -8.41 14.17 3.75
CA GLU A 125 -9.25 13.34 4.63
C GLU A 125 -8.40 12.27 5.31
N ALA A 126 -7.60 11.54 4.54
CA ALA A 126 -6.78 10.47 5.08
C ALA A 126 -5.72 10.97 6.09
N GLU A 127 -5.15 12.17 5.89
CA GLU A 127 -4.24 12.80 6.85
C GLU A 127 -4.95 13.17 8.17
N ARG A 128 -6.19 13.69 8.09
CA ARG A 128 -7.00 13.98 9.28
C ARG A 128 -7.37 12.71 10.02
N ASP A 129 -7.90 11.71 9.32
CA ASP A 129 -8.29 10.43 9.90
C ASP A 129 -7.10 9.73 10.57
N LEU A 130 -5.91 9.78 9.94
CA LEU A 130 -4.68 9.26 10.54
C LEU A 130 -4.29 9.99 11.82
N SER A 131 -4.41 11.33 11.83
CA SER A 131 -4.07 12.14 13.00
C SER A 131 -5.02 11.86 14.17
N ASP A 132 -6.31 11.71 13.90
CA ASP A 132 -7.31 11.39 14.91
C ASP A 132 -7.18 9.95 15.42
N ALA A 133 -6.94 8.98 14.54
CA ALA A 133 -6.66 7.60 14.93
C ALA A 133 -5.39 7.49 15.78
N MET A 134 -4.32 8.22 15.45
CA MET A 134 -3.12 8.29 16.28
C MET A 134 -3.41 8.85 17.67
N ARG A 135 -4.20 9.92 17.76
CA ARG A 135 -4.59 10.51 19.05
C ARG A 135 -5.39 9.51 19.88
N SER A 136 -6.44 8.93 19.29
CA SER A 136 -7.29 7.94 19.95
C SER A 136 -6.51 6.69 20.39
N ALA A 137 -5.61 6.19 19.54
CA ALA A 137 -4.76 5.05 19.89
C ALA A 137 -3.80 5.40 21.03
N THR A 138 -3.21 6.60 21.03
CA THR A 138 -2.32 7.06 22.11
C THR A 138 -3.07 7.15 23.44
N GLU A 139 -4.27 7.71 23.45
CA GLU A 139 -5.13 7.79 24.64
C GLU A 139 -5.50 6.39 25.17
N ALA A 140 -5.96 5.51 24.27
CA ALA A 140 -6.31 4.13 24.62
C ALA A 140 -5.10 3.35 25.17
N LEU A 141 -3.94 3.44 24.51
CA LEU A 141 -2.73 2.71 24.92
C LEU A 141 -2.11 3.27 26.20
N THR A 142 -2.24 4.57 26.48
CA THR A 142 -1.76 5.17 27.74
C THR A 142 -2.62 4.71 28.93
N SER A 143 -3.89 4.35 28.70
CA SER A 143 -4.77 3.82 29.72
C SER A 143 -4.53 2.34 30.07
N VAL A 144 -3.74 1.63 29.25
CA VAL A 144 -3.39 0.22 29.43
C VAL A 144 -2.02 0.12 30.11
N ASP A 145 -2.00 -0.06 31.44
CA ASP A 145 -0.77 -0.32 32.19
C ASP A 145 -0.16 -1.67 31.77
N GLY A 146 1.05 -1.65 31.22
CA GLY A 146 1.79 -2.85 30.80
C GLY A 146 3.28 -2.62 30.73
N PRO A 147 4.12 -3.68 30.67
CA PRO A 147 5.56 -3.53 30.54
C PRO A 147 5.88 -2.71 29.28
N VAL A 148 6.73 -1.68 29.44
CA VAL A 148 7.18 -0.86 28.32
C VAL A 148 7.93 -1.77 27.35
N GLY A 149 7.29 -2.05 26.21
CA GLY A 149 7.91 -2.79 25.11
C GLY A 149 9.19 -2.09 24.67
N ASP A 150 10.19 -2.88 24.28
CA ASP A 150 11.46 -2.35 23.81
C ASP A 150 11.22 -1.38 22.64
N ARG A 151 11.97 -0.26 22.60
CA ARG A 151 11.81 0.69 21.50
C ARG A 151 12.24 -0.01 20.22
N PRO A 152 11.40 -0.06 19.17
CA PRO A 152 11.82 -0.68 17.92
C PRO A 152 13.11 0.02 17.45
N GLY A 153 14.19 -0.76 17.33
CA GLY A 153 15.48 -0.28 16.82
C GLY A 153 15.32 0.35 15.44
N ARG A 154 16.35 1.09 14.98
CA ARG A 154 16.36 1.77 13.68
C ARG A 154 15.81 0.85 12.58
N LEU A 155 14.58 1.13 12.16
CA LEU A 155 13.89 0.38 11.13
C LEU A 155 14.64 0.61 9.81
N GLY A 156 15.30 -0.42 9.29
CA GLY A 156 15.86 -0.42 7.95
C GLY A 156 14.72 -0.36 6.94
N GLN A 157 14.38 0.84 6.49
CA GLN A 157 13.24 1.07 5.62
C GLN A 157 13.69 0.89 4.16
N ARG A 158 13.13 -0.10 3.46
CA ARG A 158 13.10 -0.17 2.00
C ARG A 158 11.66 -0.43 1.58
N GLY A 159 11.08 0.49 0.81
CA GLY A 159 9.68 0.46 0.37
C GLY A 159 8.81 1.56 1.00
N GLY A 160 7.93 2.14 0.19
CA GLY A 160 7.01 3.23 0.58
C GLY A 160 7.42 4.63 0.10
N GLU A 161 8.59 4.76 -0.53
CA GLU A 161 9.01 6.02 -1.15
C GLU A 161 8.15 6.32 -2.38
N LEU A 162 7.51 7.49 -2.36
CA LEU A 162 6.82 8.01 -3.52
C LEU A 162 7.85 8.51 -4.54
N ALA A 163 7.55 8.30 -5.81
CA ALA A 163 8.39 8.77 -6.90
C ALA A 163 8.36 10.31 -7.03
N PRO A 164 9.26 10.92 -7.81
CA PRO A 164 9.15 12.32 -8.19
C PRO A 164 7.79 12.66 -8.82
N GLY A 165 7.31 13.89 -8.60
CA GLY A 165 6.02 14.37 -9.11
C GLY A 165 4.87 14.32 -8.10
N TYR A 166 5.02 13.59 -6.99
CA TYR A 166 4.02 13.60 -5.92
C TYR A 166 4.09 14.89 -5.09
N PRO A 167 2.95 15.40 -4.58
CA PRO A 167 2.94 16.57 -3.70
C PRO A 167 3.76 16.33 -2.43
N ALA A 168 4.44 17.37 -1.92
CA ALA A 168 5.24 17.26 -0.69
C ALA A 168 4.40 16.78 0.52
N ARG A 169 3.11 17.11 0.56
CA ARG A 169 2.17 16.60 1.58
C ARG A 169 2.05 15.06 1.50
N ALA A 170 1.94 14.49 0.30
CA ALA A 170 1.84 13.04 0.10
C ALA A 170 3.11 12.30 0.57
N HIS A 171 4.30 12.86 0.31
CA HIS A 171 5.56 12.29 0.80
C HIS A 171 5.61 12.21 2.33
N ARG A 172 5.19 13.28 3.02
CA ARG A 172 5.14 13.31 4.49
C ARG A 172 4.16 12.28 5.04
N VAL A 173 2.94 12.24 4.51
CA VAL A 173 1.90 11.28 4.93
C VAL A 173 2.34 9.84 4.67
N SER A 174 2.87 9.53 3.49
CA SER A 174 3.36 8.18 3.16
C SER A 174 4.49 7.73 4.10
N THR A 175 5.43 8.63 4.40
CA THR A 175 6.56 8.34 5.29
C THR A 175 6.08 8.03 6.71
N LEU A 176 5.17 8.85 7.24
CA LEU A 176 4.57 8.62 8.56
C LEU A 176 3.79 7.29 8.60
N ALA A 177 2.91 7.08 7.63
CA ALA A 177 2.07 5.89 7.56
C ALA A 177 2.92 4.61 7.39
N THR A 178 3.99 4.63 6.59
CA THR A 178 4.89 3.47 6.43
C THR A 178 5.64 3.15 7.73
N ARG A 179 6.04 4.18 8.49
CA ARG A 179 6.65 3.98 9.82
C ARG A 179 5.65 3.36 10.79
N LEU A 180 4.42 3.89 10.86
CA LEU A 180 3.36 3.35 11.70
C LEU A 180 2.99 1.91 11.34
N ALA A 181 2.85 1.59 10.05
CA ALA A 181 2.61 0.23 9.57
C ALA A 181 3.69 -0.75 10.07
N THR A 182 4.94 -0.29 10.12
CA THR A 182 6.04 -1.12 10.64
C THR A 182 5.95 -1.31 12.14
N VAL A 183 5.61 -0.26 12.90
CA VAL A 183 5.38 -0.36 14.35
C VAL A 183 4.22 -1.31 14.66
N LEU A 184 3.12 -1.22 13.91
CA LEU A 184 1.95 -2.10 14.05
C LEU A 184 2.32 -3.58 13.87
N ARG A 185 3.15 -3.92 12.87
CA ARG A 185 3.61 -5.30 12.66
C ARG A 185 4.49 -5.85 13.78
N LEU A 186 5.14 -4.98 14.54
CA LEU A 186 6.03 -5.35 15.66
C LEU A 186 5.29 -5.33 17.01
N ALA A 187 4.03 -4.90 17.04
CA ALA A 187 3.25 -4.80 18.26
C ALA A 187 3.06 -6.20 18.87
N ASP A 188 3.50 -6.35 20.11
CA ASP A 188 3.45 -7.62 20.85
C ASP A 188 2.57 -7.49 22.11
N ASP A 189 1.89 -8.57 22.48
CA ASP A 189 0.90 -8.62 23.57
C ASP A 189 1.44 -9.27 24.86
N ARG A 190 2.72 -9.64 24.88
CA ARG A 190 3.33 -10.30 26.05
C ARG A 190 3.16 -9.47 27.32
N GLY A 191 2.65 -10.11 28.37
CA GLY A 191 2.49 -9.50 29.69
C GLY A 191 1.19 -8.72 29.91
N LEU A 192 0.25 -8.73 28.95
CA LEU A 192 -1.06 -8.11 29.07
C LEU A 192 -2.12 -9.11 29.56
N THR A 193 -3.10 -8.62 30.33
CA THR A 193 -4.32 -9.38 30.66
C THR A 193 -5.25 -9.50 29.45
N ALA A 194 -6.18 -10.46 29.46
CA ALA A 194 -7.11 -10.65 28.34
C ALA A 194 -7.94 -9.39 28.00
N GLY A 195 -8.37 -8.61 29.00
CA GLY A 195 -9.08 -7.35 28.78
C GLY A 195 -8.20 -6.26 28.15
N GLN A 196 -6.93 -6.19 28.55
CA GLN A 196 -5.95 -5.25 27.99
C GLN A 196 -5.58 -5.60 26.55
N VAL A 197 -5.46 -6.90 26.23
CA VAL A 197 -5.27 -7.38 24.85
C VAL A 197 -6.44 -6.99 23.96
N ALA A 198 -7.68 -7.14 24.46
CA ALA A 198 -8.87 -6.76 23.68
C ALA A 198 -8.92 -5.25 23.38
N ALA A 199 -8.75 -4.41 24.40
CA ALA A 199 -8.77 -2.95 24.27
C ALA A 199 -7.62 -2.44 23.38
N ARG A 200 -6.40 -2.95 23.59
CA ARG A 200 -5.24 -2.66 22.73
C ARG A 200 -5.51 -3.09 21.29
N GLY A 201 -6.03 -4.30 21.09
CA GLY A 201 -6.34 -4.83 19.77
C GLY A 201 -7.33 -3.96 19.01
N GLU A 202 -8.31 -3.35 19.69
CA GLU A 202 -9.25 -2.42 19.06
C GLU A 202 -8.57 -1.13 18.61
N ALA A 203 -7.80 -0.49 19.50
CA ALA A 203 -7.05 0.71 19.18
C ALA A 203 -6.07 0.50 18.01
N LEU A 204 -5.36 -0.63 18.00
CA LEU A 204 -4.42 -0.96 16.93
C LEU A 204 -5.13 -1.27 15.59
N ARG A 205 -6.31 -1.89 15.62
CA ARG A 205 -7.13 -2.15 14.41
C ARG A 205 -7.60 -0.84 13.77
N GLU A 206 -8.05 0.13 14.57
CA GLU A 206 -8.46 1.44 14.06
C GLU A 206 -7.26 2.23 13.50
N LEU A 207 -6.11 2.18 14.18
CA LEU A 207 -4.89 2.79 13.67
C LEU A 207 -4.42 2.15 12.35
N ASP A 208 -4.45 0.81 12.24
CA ASP A 208 -4.15 0.11 10.99
C ASP A 208 -5.08 0.53 9.84
N ARG A 209 -6.39 0.62 10.13
CA ARG A 209 -7.42 1.06 9.18
C ARG A 209 -7.12 2.45 8.62
N ALA A 210 -6.69 3.38 9.47
CA ALA A 210 -6.31 4.74 9.08
C ALA A 210 -4.97 4.78 8.32
N VAL A 211 -3.98 3.99 8.75
CA VAL A 211 -2.67 3.87 8.08
C VAL A 211 -2.82 3.36 6.64
N ARG A 212 -3.64 2.32 6.41
CA ARG A 212 -3.88 1.79 5.06
C ARG A 212 -4.56 2.83 4.16
N ARG A 213 -5.54 3.59 4.66
CA ARG A 213 -6.18 4.71 3.93
C ARG A 213 -5.19 5.81 3.57
N ALA A 214 -4.33 6.20 4.52
CA ALA A 214 -3.29 7.20 4.30
C ALA A 214 -2.28 6.78 3.22
N LEU A 215 -1.85 5.50 3.23
CA LEU A 215 -0.97 4.97 2.19
C LEU A 215 -1.65 4.97 0.81
N VAL A 216 -2.88 4.48 0.72
CA VAL A 216 -3.65 4.46 -0.54
C VAL A 216 -3.86 5.87 -1.09
N ALA A 217 -4.29 6.82 -0.26
CA ALA A 217 -4.47 8.23 -0.65
C ALA A 217 -3.16 8.87 -1.10
N ALA A 218 -2.06 8.67 -0.36
CA ALA A 218 -0.75 9.20 -0.73
C ALA A 218 -0.23 8.66 -2.08
N HIS A 219 -0.50 7.39 -2.40
CA HIS A 219 -0.15 6.78 -3.69
C HIS A 219 -1.05 7.23 -4.85
N HIS A 220 -2.23 7.78 -4.55
CA HIS A 220 -3.15 8.34 -5.54
C HIS A 220 -3.00 9.87 -5.71
N ALA A 221 -2.36 10.55 -4.77
CA ALA A 221 -2.27 12.01 -4.70
C ALA A 221 -1.67 12.71 -5.92
N ILE A 222 -0.93 12.01 -6.78
CA ILE A 222 -0.41 12.56 -8.05
C ILE A 222 -1.54 12.90 -9.04
N PHE A 223 -2.71 12.26 -8.93
CA PHE A 223 -3.89 12.53 -9.74
C PHE A 223 -4.93 13.38 -9.02
N GLU A 224 -4.72 13.70 -7.74
CA GLU A 224 -5.59 14.64 -7.05
C GLU A 224 -5.34 16.05 -7.59
N PRO A 225 -6.41 16.81 -7.93
CA PRO A 225 -6.24 18.21 -8.29
C PRO A 225 -5.64 18.93 -7.09
N VAL A 226 -4.51 19.63 -7.29
CA VAL A 226 -3.90 20.46 -6.26
C VAL A 226 -4.87 21.58 -5.91
N ARG A 227 -5.71 21.34 -4.90
CA ARG A 227 -6.53 22.40 -4.32
C ARG A 227 -5.58 23.27 -3.52
N ASN A 228 -5.15 24.39 -4.11
CA ASN A 228 -4.45 25.45 -3.40
C ASN A 228 -5.31 25.86 -2.20
N GLN A 229 -4.86 25.52 -1.00
CA GLN A 229 -5.32 26.11 0.25
C GLN A 229 -4.32 27.18 0.66
#